data_AF-A0A956L1U2-F1
#
_entry.id   AF-A0A956L1U2-F1
#
_cell.length_a   1.000
_cell.length_b   1.000
_cell.length_c   1.000
_cell.angle_alpha   90.00
_cell.angle_beta   90.00
_cell.angle_gamma   90.00
#
_symmetry.space_group_name_H-M   'P 1'
#
loop_
_entity.id
_entity.type
_entity.pdbx_description
1 polymer ?
#
loop_
_entity_poly.entity_id
_entity_poly.type
_entity_poly.pdbx_seq_one_letter_code
_entity_poly.pdbx_strand_id
1 'polypeptide(L)'
;MTRVLIVDDDPGQLRLLARIISVRRRDLVVVTAGNGAEAVERLEASPIDLVLTDLQMPEVNGFELLAWLSSHQPHVAAFTMTAYPDTASLARLRALGSQECFTKPLDVPAVLERLSQAVTEGVRGHVRDISLASFLQLVQMDRKTCTLVVESDGRVGSLTMDEGTLVGARAPNARGDAAAIEIISWPSPAITITGSREPEHRDVTSPLAFLLMEAMRLTDEAKRAAVPKAEIEIEIEAEAEIEAAPSPATDPRVPDEEPDVPAVRMPVDADALAVVETESGRVRSAAGRCEDLPALAQVAASVLRAEMAVIASLGLHDEVRELVLTTPRCWTVIRPVPSDPPCFAMLIFDPHRATLVMERREMDDLVRELETQGSA
;
A
#
# COMPACT_ATOMS: atom_id res chain seq x y z
N MET A 1 21.34 10.97 -22.04
CA MET A 1 20.63 10.33 -23.17
C MET A 1 19.95 9.11 -22.61
N THR A 2 18.65 8.96 -22.90
CA THR A 2 17.83 7.91 -22.29
C THR A 2 17.95 6.62 -23.08
N ARG A 3 18.22 5.51 -22.40
CA ARG A 3 18.47 4.20 -23.01
C ARG A 3 17.20 3.36 -22.97
N VAL A 4 16.73 2.98 -24.15
CA VAL A 4 15.53 2.17 -24.34
C VAL A 4 15.93 0.79 -24.82
N LEU A 5 15.57 -0.25 -24.07
CA LEU A 5 15.68 -1.63 -24.52
C LEU A 5 14.42 -2.05 -25.27
N ILE A 6 14.60 -2.61 -26.46
CA ILE A 6 13.51 -3.22 -27.23
C ILE A 6 13.77 -4.73 -27.28
N VAL A 7 12.76 -5.51 -26.90
CA VAL A 7 12.84 -6.97 -26.83
C VAL A 7 11.76 -7.57 -27.71
N ASP A 8 12.16 -8.34 -28.71
CA ASP A 8 11.28 -8.97 -29.70
C ASP A 8 12.06 -10.12 -30.38
N ASP A 9 11.43 -11.26 -30.61
CA ASP A 9 12.08 -12.43 -31.24
C ASP A 9 12.19 -12.29 -32.77
N ASP A 10 11.48 -11.34 -33.38
CA ASP A 10 11.60 -11.01 -34.79
C ASP A 10 12.72 -9.97 -35.03
N PRO A 11 13.88 -10.38 -35.59
CA PRO A 11 14.99 -9.47 -35.86
C PRO A 11 14.64 -8.40 -36.91
N GLY A 12 13.63 -8.64 -37.74
CA GLY A 12 13.06 -7.65 -38.65
C GLY A 12 12.38 -6.50 -37.90
N GLN A 13 11.54 -6.84 -36.91
CA GLN A 13 10.86 -5.86 -36.05
C GLN A 13 11.85 -5.07 -35.20
N LEU A 14 12.82 -5.72 -34.57
CA LEU A 14 13.87 -5.04 -33.81
C LEU A 14 14.60 -3.99 -34.65
N ARG A 15 15.06 -4.37 -35.85
CA ARG A 15 15.78 -3.45 -36.76
C ARG A 15 14.90 -2.29 -37.21
N LEU A 16 13.64 -2.56 -37.50
CA LEU A 16 12.69 -1.53 -37.94
C LEU A 16 12.43 -0.52 -36.82
N LEU A 17 12.06 -0.99 -35.62
CA LEU A 17 11.77 -0.14 -34.47
C LEU A 17 13.00 0.67 -34.05
N ALA A 18 14.17 0.03 -33.94
CA ALA A 18 15.41 0.71 -33.62
C ALA A 18 15.70 1.83 -34.63
N ARG A 19 15.57 1.56 -35.94
CA ARG A 19 15.79 2.57 -36.98
C ARG A 19 14.80 3.71 -36.88
N ILE A 20 13.50 3.44 -36.70
CA ILE A 20 12.49 4.51 -36.63
C ILE A 20 12.71 5.39 -35.40
N ILE A 21 12.95 4.78 -34.24
CA ILE A 21 13.17 5.50 -32.98
C ILE A 21 14.44 6.35 -33.08
N SER A 22 15.56 5.80 -33.53
CA SER A 22 16.82 6.56 -33.68
C SER A 22 16.71 7.71 -34.68
N VAL A 23 15.91 7.58 -35.74
CA VAL A 23 15.69 8.67 -36.72
C VAL A 23 14.82 9.77 -36.13
N ARG A 24 13.75 9.40 -35.41
CA ARG A 24 12.76 10.37 -34.89
C ARG A 24 13.17 10.99 -33.56
N ARG A 25 14.05 10.35 -32.79
CA ARG A 25 14.43 10.75 -31.43
C ARG A 25 15.93 10.59 -31.21
N ARG A 26 16.66 11.70 -31.33
CA ARG A 26 18.13 11.73 -31.14
C ARG A 26 18.55 11.72 -29.67
N ASP A 27 17.60 11.96 -28.77
CA ASP A 27 17.77 11.95 -27.32
C ASP A 27 17.66 10.54 -26.71
N LEU A 28 17.17 9.57 -27.50
CA LEU A 28 17.03 8.16 -27.13
C LEU A 28 18.15 7.33 -27.76
N VAL A 29 18.71 6.41 -26.97
CA VAL A 29 19.66 5.40 -27.41
C VAL A 29 18.96 4.05 -27.35
N VAL A 30 18.80 3.40 -28.50
CA VAL A 30 18.12 2.11 -28.57
C VAL A 30 19.12 0.97 -28.38
N VAL A 31 18.78 0.07 -27.46
CA VAL A 31 19.41 -1.23 -27.26
C VAL A 31 18.39 -2.29 -27.67
N THR A 32 18.82 -3.36 -28.31
CA THR A 32 17.93 -4.46 -28.72
C THR A 32 18.36 -5.77 -28.09
N ALA A 33 17.38 -6.64 -27.81
CA ALA A 33 17.56 -8.04 -27.41
C ALA A 33 16.53 -8.93 -28.14
N GLY A 34 16.93 -10.13 -28.53
CA GLY A 34 16.09 -11.09 -29.26
C GLY A 34 15.21 -11.98 -28.38
N ASN A 35 15.42 -11.95 -27.06
CA ASN A 35 14.64 -12.74 -26.10
C ASN A 35 14.82 -12.18 -24.68
N GLY A 36 14.07 -12.73 -23.72
CA GLY A 36 14.13 -12.31 -22.32
C GLY A 36 15.47 -12.56 -21.63
N ALA A 37 16.20 -13.62 -21.97
CA ALA A 37 17.50 -13.91 -21.37
C ALA A 37 18.56 -12.87 -21.80
N GLU A 38 18.64 -12.58 -23.10
CA GLU A 38 19.51 -11.51 -23.62
C GLU A 38 19.08 -10.15 -23.05
N ALA A 39 17.78 -9.91 -22.86
CA ALA A 39 17.31 -8.68 -22.24
C ALA A 39 17.85 -8.50 -20.81
N VAL A 40 17.81 -9.55 -19.99
CA VAL A 40 18.39 -9.55 -18.64
C VAL A 40 19.89 -9.29 -18.67
N GLU A 41 20.64 -9.96 -19.56
CA GLU A 41 22.09 -9.71 -19.71
C GLU A 41 22.38 -8.22 -20.04
N ARG A 42 21.57 -7.59 -20.89
CA ARG A 42 21.73 -6.17 -21.23
C ARG A 42 21.36 -5.24 -20.07
N LEU A 43 20.35 -5.59 -19.30
CA LEU A 43 19.89 -4.87 -18.10
C LEU A 43 20.91 -4.93 -16.97
N GLU A 44 21.65 -6.04 -16.83
CA GLU A 44 22.74 -6.17 -15.87
C GLU A 44 24.03 -5.49 -16.33
N ALA A 45 24.33 -5.55 -17.63
CA ALA A 45 25.57 -5.00 -18.18
C ALA A 45 25.58 -3.47 -18.27
N SER A 46 24.42 -2.82 -18.39
CA SER A 46 24.35 -1.36 -18.58
C SER A 46 23.05 -0.76 -18.07
N PRO A 47 23.07 0.51 -17.62
CA PRO A 47 21.84 1.17 -17.18
C PRO A 47 20.87 1.33 -18.35
N ILE A 48 19.61 0.95 -18.13
CA ILE A 48 18.50 1.08 -19.06
C ILE A 48 17.38 1.80 -18.34
N ASP A 49 16.81 2.82 -18.97
CA ASP A 49 15.78 3.66 -18.36
C ASP A 49 14.37 3.10 -18.64
N LEU A 50 14.22 2.42 -19.77
CA LEU A 50 12.93 1.91 -20.24
C LEU A 50 13.09 0.61 -21.03
N VAL A 51 12.16 -0.31 -20.84
CA VAL A 51 12.04 -1.56 -21.59
C VAL A 51 10.71 -1.57 -22.36
N LEU A 52 10.77 -1.93 -23.64
CA LEU A 52 9.61 -2.21 -24.49
C LEU A 52 9.73 -3.67 -24.99
N THR A 53 8.92 -4.58 -24.45
CA THR A 53 9.03 -6.03 -24.71
C THR A 53 7.79 -6.62 -25.38
N ASP A 54 7.97 -7.55 -26.32
CA ASP A 54 6.91 -8.46 -26.73
C ASP A 54 6.55 -9.41 -25.57
N LEU A 55 5.27 -9.74 -25.43
CA LEU A 55 4.77 -10.74 -24.50
C LEU A 55 4.90 -12.16 -25.04
N GLN A 56 4.78 -12.32 -26.35
CA GLN A 56 4.75 -13.61 -27.04
C GLN A 56 6.12 -13.88 -27.65
N MET A 57 7.04 -14.41 -26.85
CA MET A 57 8.37 -14.86 -27.32
C MET A 57 8.59 -16.34 -26.97
N PRO A 58 9.33 -17.11 -27.80
CA PRO A 58 9.81 -18.43 -27.42
C PRO A 58 10.86 -18.35 -26.30
N GLU A 59 10.94 -19.41 -25.49
CA GLU A 59 11.90 -19.61 -24.38
C GLU A 59 11.60 -18.81 -23.09
N VAL A 60 11.85 -17.49 -23.08
CA VAL A 60 11.56 -16.60 -21.93
C VAL A 60 10.49 -15.61 -22.36
N ASN A 61 9.29 -15.77 -21.81
CA ASN A 61 8.15 -14.92 -22.19
C ASN A 61 8.28 -13.50 -21.59
N GLY A 62 7.60 -12.51 -22.19
CA GLY A 62 7.64 -11.14 -21.69
C GLY A 62 7.13 -10.99 -20.25
N PHE A 63 6.31 -11.92 -19.73
CA PHE A 63 5.87 -11.90 -18.33
C PHE A 63 6.99 -12.23 -17.35
N GLU A 64 7.88 -13.15 -17.69
CA GLU A 64 9.04 -13.51 -16.88
C GLU A 64 10.04 -12.35 -16.81
N LEU A 65 10.26 -11.68 -17.95
CA LEU A 65 11.07 -10.46 -17.98
C LEU A 65 10.48 -9.35 -17.09
N LEU A 66 9.15 -9.15 -17.12
CA LEU A 66 8.48 -8.18 -16.25
C LEU A 66 8.57 -8.55 -14.76
N ALA A 67 8.39 -9.82 -14.42
CA ALA A 67 8.54 -10.30 -13.05
C ALA A 67 9.98 -10.09 -12.53
N TRP A 68 10.97 -10.35 -13.39
CA TRP A 68 12.38 -10.07 -13.09
C TRP A 68 12.63 -8.58 -12.88
N LEU A 69 12.12 -7.72 -13.79
CA LEU A 69 12.21 -6.26 -13.64
C LEU A 69 11.57 -5.76 -12.34
N SER A 70 10.39 -6.25 -11.99
CA SER A 70 9.70 -5.84 -10.75
C SER A 70 10.48 -6.20 -9.48
N SER A 71 11.30 -7.25 -9.51
CA SER A 71 12.07 -7.73 -8.35
C SER A 71 13.48 -7.17 -8.29
N HIS A 72 14.13 -6.95 -9.43
CA HIS A 72 15.55 -6.56 -9.50
C HIS A 72 15.76 -5.09 -9.90
N GLN A 73 14.93 -4.55 -10.78
CA GLN A 73 15.06 -3.19 -11.30
C GLN A 73 13.69 -2.47 -11.40
N PRO A 74 12.97 -2.27 -10.27
CA PRO A 74 11.61 -1.70 -10.27
C PRO A 74 11.55 -0.24 -10.73
N HIS A 75 12.70 0.42 -10.87
CA HIS A 75 12.83 1.79 -11.36
C HIS A 75 12.80 1.90 -12.89
N VAL A 76 12.98 0.79 -13.61
CA VAL A 76 12.97 0.75 -15.08
C VAL A 76 11.53 0.75 -15.56
N ALA A 77 11.17 1.73 -16.40
CA ALA A 77 9.82 1.81 -16.93
C ALA A 77 9.58 0.65 -17.92
N ALA A 78 8.55 -0.15 -17.69
CA ALA A 78 8.24 -1.30 -18.53
C ALA A 78 6.98 -1.07 -19.38
N PHE A 79 7.13 -1.28 -20.68
CA PHE A 79 6.08 -1.23 -21.69
C PHE A 79 6.03 -2.58 -22.41
N THR A 80 4.84 -2.97 -22.83
CA THR A 80 4.62 -4.26 -23.45
C THR A 80 3.97 -4.11 -24.81
N MET A 81 4.19 -5.09 -25.69
CA MET A 81 3.50 -5.20 -26.97
C MET A 81 2.94 -6.61 -27.14
N THR A 82 1.76 -6.73 -27.76
CA THR A 82 1.12 -8.03 -28.04
C THR A 82 0.22 -7.98 -29.26
N ALA A 83 0.14 -9.08 -30.01
CA ALA A 83 -0.84 -9.25 -31.08
C ALA A 83 -2.24 -9.57 -30.56
N TYR A 84 -2.36 -10.12 -29.35
CA TYR A 84 -3.62 -10.59 -28.76
C TYR A 84 -3.75 -10.10 -27.31
N PRO A 85 -4.32 -8.91 -27.07
CA PRO A 85 -4.62 -8.47 -25.72
C PRO A 85 -5.87 -9.20 -25.21
N ASP A 86 -5.74 -9.90 -24.09
CA ASP A 86 -6.88 -10.43 -23.34
C ASP A 86 -6.93 -9.82 -21.93
N THR A 87 -8.13 -9.80 -21.34
CA THR A 87 -8.39 -9.13 -20.05
C THR A 87 -7.55 -9.72 -18.90
N ALA A 88 -7.31 -11.04 -18.91
CA ALA A 88 -6.53 -11.70 -17.86
C ALA A 88 -5.04 -11.34 -17.98
N SER A 89 -4.51 -11.32 -19.21
CA SER A 89 -3.15 -10.84 -19.48
C SER A 89 -2.99 -9.38 -19.06
N LEU A 90 -3.89 -8.48 -19.46
CA LEU A 90 -3.81 -7.06 -19.09
C LEU A 90 -3.82 -6.83 -17.56
N ALA A 91 -4.64 -7.58 -16.82
CA ALA A 91 -4.64 -7.52 -15.36
C ALA A 91 -3.31 -7.99 -14.76
N ARG A 92 -2.74 -9.08 -15.31
CA ARG A 92 -1.45 -9.62 -14.90
C ARG A 92 -0.29 -8.66 -15.20
N LEU A 93 -0.31 -8.00 -16.36
CA LEU A 93 0.71 -7.00 -16.74
C LEU A 93 0.73 -5.81 -15.78
N ARG A 94 -0.44 -5.33 -15.37
CA ARG A 94 -0.56 -4.25 -14.38
C ARG A 94 0.00 -4.67 -13.02
N ALA A 95 -0.29 -5.90 -12.58
CA ALA A 95 0.24 -6.43 -11.32
C ALA A 95 1.78 -6.55 -11.34
N LEU A 96 2.38 -6.80 -12.50
CA LEU A 96 3.83 -6.89 -12.70
C LEU A 96 4.51 -5.53 -12.99
N GLY A 97 3.77 -4.42 -12.90
CA GLY A 97 4.34 -3.07 -13.06
C GLY A 97 4.49 -2.58 -14.51
N SER A 98 3.88 -3.25 -15.49
CA SER A 98 3.81 -2.72 -16.86
C SER A 98 2.95 -1.45 -16.88
N GLN A 99 3.49 -0.37 -17.45
CA GLN A 99 2.80 0.92 -17.53
C GLN A 99 1.72 0.92 -18.61
N GLU A 100 2.02 0.33 -19.77
CA GLU A 100 1.10 0.29 -20.89
C GLU A 100 1.38 -0.94 -21.76
N CYS A 101 0.33 -1.44 -22.42
CA CYS A 101 0.39 -2.55 -23.36
C CYS A 101 -0.10 -2.06 -24.72
N PHE A 102 0.80 -2.09 -25.72
CA PHE A 102 0.50 -1.72 -27.10
C PHE A 102 0.03 -2.93 -27.89
N THR A 103 -0.94 -2.73 -28.77
CA THR A 103 -1.39 -3.77 -29.69
C THR A 103 -0.56 -3.75 -30.97
N LYS A 104 -0.20 -4.94 -31.46
CA LYS A 104 0.41 -5.10 -32.79
C LYS A 104 -0.71 -5.09 -33.84
N PRO A 105 -0.53 -4.42 -35.00
CA PRO A 105 0.65 -3.66 -35.42
C PRO A 105 0.82 -2.34 -34.65
N LEU A 106 2.05 -2.03 -34.24
CA LEU A 106 2.35 -0.86 -33.42
C LEU A 106 2.11 0.46 -34.18
N ASP A 107 1.33 1.35 -33.57
CA ASP A 107 1.29 2.76 -33.96
C ASP A 107 2.56 3.46 -33.46
N VAL A 108 3.59 3.51 -34.31
CA VAL A 108 4.91 4.02 -33.94
C VAL A 108 4.88 5.47 -33.44
N PRO A 109 4.12 6.42 -34.06
CA PRO A 109 3.85 7.72 -33.45
C PRO A 109 3.36 7.65 -31.99
N ALA A 110 2.33 6.84 -31.71
CA ALA A 110 1.77 6.73 -30.36
C ALA A 110 2.77 6.12 -29.37
N VAL A 111 3.50 5.08 -29.77
CA VAL A 111 4.58 4.50 -28.96
C VAL A 111 5.63 5.56 -28.64
N LEU A 112 6.11 6.30 -29.65
CA LEU A 112 7.13 7.33 -29.45
C LEU A 112 6.67 8.45 -28.50
N GLU A 113 5.41 8.85 -28.57
CA GLU A 113 4.82 9.82 -27.66
C GLU A 113 4.82 9.27 -26.22
N ARG A 114 4.38 8.03 -26.01
CA ARG A 114 4.38 7.41 -24.69
C ARG A 114 5.76 7.18 -24.12
N LEU A 115 6.70 6.72 -24.94
CA LEU A 115 8.10 6.64 -24.57
C LEU A 115 8.64 8.03 -24.19
N SER A 116 8.28 9.08 -24.93
CA SER A 116 8.68 10.47 -24.62
C SER A 116 8.16 10.95 -23.27
N GLN A 117 6.90 10.62 -22.96
CA GLN A 117 6.27 10.98 -21.70
C GLN A 117 6.93 10.22 -20.55
N ALA A 118 7.16 8.92 -20.71
CA ALA A 118 7.86 8.10 -19.72
C ALA A 118 9.30 8.59 -19.44
N VAL A 119 10.01 9.05 -20.47
CA VAL A 119 11.34 9.68 -20.33
C VAL A 119 11.25 11.03 -19.59
N THR A 120 10.19 11.78 -19.83
CA THR A 120 9.97 13.11 -19.25
C THR A 120 9.48 13.05 -17.81
N GLU A 121 8.73 12.01 -17.46
CA GLU A 121 8.14 11.73 -16.16
C GLU A 121 9.09 10.98 -15.23
N GLY A 122 10.41 11.18 -15.40
CA GLY A 122 11.49 10.36 -14.86
C GLY A 122 11.28 9.81 -13.44
N VAL A 123 11.53 8.50 -13.29
CA VAL A 123 11.53 7.71 -12.05
C VAL A 123 10.23 7.87 -11.25
N ARG A 124 9.17 7.19 -11.70
CA ARG A 124 7.93 7.01 -10.93
C ARG A 124 8.16 6.04 -9.76
N GLY A 125 8.59 6.59 -8.62
CA GLY A 125 8.51 5.87 -7.34
C GLY A 125 7.12 6.06 -6.73
N HIS A 126 6.32 5.00 -6.66
CA HIS A 126 5.09 5.01 -5.87
C HIS A 126 5.44 4.77 -4.41
N VAL A 127 5.47 5.84 -3.62
CA VAL A 127 5.57 5.70 -2.17
C VAL A 127 4.16 5.51 -1.65
N ARG A 128 3.76 4.24 -1.43
CA ARG A 128 2.57 3.91 -0.65
C ARG A 128 2.98 3.84 0.83
N ASP A 129 2.06 4.22 1.71
CA ASP A 129 2.20 4.17 3.18
C ASP A 129 3.09 5.22 3.86
N ILE A 130 3.51 6.27 3.15
CA ILE A 130 4.18 7.43 3.75
C ILE A 130 3.32 8.68 3.53
N SER A 131 3.09 9.45 4.59
CA SER A 131 2.40 10.74 4.47
C SER A 131 3.19 11.69 3.56
N LEU A 132 2.50 12.54 2.80
CA LEU A 132 3.17 13.56 1.97
C LEU A 132 4.11 14.45 2.81
N ALA A 133 3.75 14.74 4.06
CA ALA A 133 4.59 15.47 5.00
C ALA A 133 5.93 14.75 5.28
N SER A 134 5.88 13.47 5.63
CA SER A 134 7.06 12.64 5.88
C SER A 134 7.93 12.51 4.63
N PHE A 135 7.29 12.39 3.47
CA PHE A 135 7.99 12.30 2.20
C PHE A 135 8.72 13.61 1.85
N LEU A 136 8.07 14.77 2.01
CA LEU A 136 8.71 16.07 1.80
C LEU A 136 9.90 16.30 2.75
N GLN A 137 9.78 15.85 4.01
CA GLN A 137 10.89 15.88 4.98
C GLN A 137 12.07 15.02 4.53
N LEU A 138 11.80 13.82 4.02
CA LEU A 138 12.85 12.93 3.49
C LEU A 138 13.56 13.57 2.30
N VAL A 139 12.82 14.13 1.35
CA VAL A 139 13.40 14.81 0.18
C VAL A 139 14.22 16.04 0.60
N GLN A 140 13.80 16.76 1.65
CA GLN A 140 14.57 17.84 2.25
C GLN A 140 15.89 17.35 2.87
N MET A 141 15.85 16.25 3.63
CA MET A 141 17.04 15.66 4.26
C MET A 141 18.05 15.15 3.23
N ASP A 142 17.56 14.51 2.16
CA ASP A 142 18.39 14.00 1.06
C ASP A 142 18.93 15.09 0.12
N ARG A 143 18.52 16.36 0.32
CA ARG A 143 18.86 17.51 -0.54
C ARG A 143 18.57 17.27 -2.03
N LYS A 144 17.46 16.59 -2.34
CA LYS A 144 17.10 16.25 -3.71
C LYS A 144 16.45 17.43 -4.44
N THR A 145 16.78 17.57 -5.72
CA THR A 145 16.10 18.47 -6.67
C THR A 145 15.16 17.64 -7.55
N CYS A 146 13.85 17.82 -7.38
CA CYS A 146 12.83 17.06 -8.10
C CYS A 146 11.48 17.80 -8.07
N THR A 147 10.59 17.46 -9.00
CA THR A 147 9.18 17.89 -8.90
C THR A 147 8.33 16.70 -8.49
N LEU A 148 7.54 16.87 -7.45
CA LEU A 148 6.57 15.90 -6.98
C LEU A 148 5.21 16.27 -7.57
N VAL A 149 4.60 15.33 -8.28
CA VAL A 149 3.20 15.40 -8.68
C VAL A 149 2.40 14.65 -7.63
N VAL A 150 1.41 15.31 -7.06
CA VAL A 150 0.53 14.76 -6.03
C VAL A 150 -0.86 14.65 -6.62
N GLU A 151 -1.49 13.48 -6.44
CA GLU A 151 -2.87 13.22 -6.84
C GLU A 151 -3.70 12.78 -5.63
N SER A 152 -4.91 13.33 -5.48
CA SER A 152 -5.85 12.96 -4.42
C SER A 152 -7.28 13.32 -4.83
N ASP A 153 -8.20 12.36 -4.75
CA ASP A 153 -9.63 12.53 -5.07
C ASP A 153 -9.89 13.26 -6.41
N GLY A 154 -9.13 12.92 -7.45
CA GLY A 154 -9.23 13.52 -8.78
C GLY A 154 -8.65 14.94 -8.90
N ARG A 155 -8.03 15.47 -7.85
CA ARG A 155 -7.24 16.71 -7.89
C ARG A 155 -5.78 16.37 -8.14
N VAL A 156 -5.11 17.21 -8.93
CA VAL A 156 -3.68 17.07 -9.24
C VAL A 156 -2.98 18.37 -8.91
N GLY A 157 -1.85 18.26 -8.23
CA GLY A 157 -0.99 19.39 -7.85
C GLY A 157 0.48 19.04 -8.00
N SER A 158 1.34 20.05 -7.99
CA SER A 158 2.79 19.85 -8.07
C SER A 158 3.55 20.66 -7.02
N LEU A 159 4.64 20.07 -6.52
CA LEU A 159 5.58 20.65 -5.55
C LEU A 159 7.00 20.52 -6.10
N THR A 160 7.74 21.62 -6.21
CA THR A 160 9.09 21.62 -6.76
C THR A 160 10.12 21.84 -5.66
N MET A 161 11.01 20.87 -5.53
CA MET A 161 12.12 20.84 -4.59
C MET A 161 13.43 21.18 -5.31
N ASP A 162 14.26 22.00 -4.69
CA ASP A 162 15.59 22.37 -5.18
C ASP A 162 16.61 22.34 -4.04
N GLU A 163 17.60 21.46 -4.15
CA GLU A 163 18.58 21.12 -3.10
C GLU A 163 17.91 20.84 -1.73
N GLY A 164 16.75 20.18 -1.74
CA GLY A 164 15.95 19.89 -0.55
C GLY A 164 15.07 21.03 -0.05
N THR A 165 15.09 22.20 -0.70
CA THR A 165 14.21 23.33 -0.36
C THR A 165 12.97 23.30 -1.23
N LEU A 166 11.77 23.42 -0.64
CA LEU A 166 10.54 23.61 -1.40
C LEU A 166 10.52 25.04 -1.96
N VAL A 167 10.61 25.18 -3.28
CA VAL A 167 10.73 26.47 -3.97
C VAL A 167 9.50 26.82 -4.80
N GLY A 168 8.69 25.84 -5.21
CA GLY A 168 7.50 26.06 -6.03
C GLY A 168 6.35 25.13 -5.67
N ALA A 169 5.12 25.61 -5.82
CA ALA A 169 3.91 24.81 -5.60
C ALA A 169 2.74 25.27 -6.48
N ARG A 170 1.98 24.32 -7.03
CA ARG A 170 0.81 24.56 -7.91
C ARG A 170 -0.33 23.61 -7.53
N ALA A 171 -1.45 24.17 -7.12
CA ALA A 171 -2.71 23.45 -6.92
C ALA A 171 -3.72 23.91 -7.98
N PRO A 172 -4.87 23.22 -8.15
CA PRO A 172 -5.88 23.60 -9.14
C PRO A 172 -6.32 25.08 -9.05
N ASN A 173 -6.40 25.62 -7.83
CA ASN A 173 -6.92 26.97 -7.57
C ASN A 173 -5.94 27.88 -6.81
N ALA A 174 -4.69 27.45 -6.58
CA ALA A 174 -3.72 28.21 -5.79
C ALA A 174 -2.28 28.06 -6.32
N ARG A 175 -1.38 28.95 -5.89
CA ARG A 175 0.06 28.93 -6.19
C ARG A 175 0.90 29.35 -4.98
N GLY A 176 2.18 28.96 -4.96
CA GLY A 176 3.12 29.32 -3.89
C GLY A 176 2.74 28.70 -2.54
N ASP A 177 2.97 29.42 -1.44
CA ASP A 177 2.71 28.93 -0.07
C ASP A 177 1.27 28.38 0.11
N ALA A 178 0.27 29.06 -0.45
CA ALA A 178 -1.13 28.63 -0.38
C ALA A 178 -1.38 27.28 -1.09
N ALA A 179 -0.75 27.06 -2.26
CA ALA A 179 -0.82 25.78 -2.95
C ALA A 179 -0.09 24.68 -2.18
N ALA A 180 1.06 24.98 -1.59
CA ALA A 180 1.80 24.01 -0.80
C ALA A 180 0.96 23.50 0.37
N ILE A 181 0.36 24.42 1.14
CA ILE A 181 -0.52 24.08 2.26
C ILE A 181 -1.72 23.26 1.80
N GLU A 182 -2.36 23.66 0.69
CA GLU A 182 -3.52 22.94 0.13
C GLU A 182 -3.14 21.49 -0.21
N ILE A 183 -2.07 21.28 -0.97
CA ILE A 183 -1.63 19.95 -1.44
C ILE A 183 -1.20 19.07 -0.26
N ILE A 184 -0.49 19.62 0.72
CA ILE A 184 -0.08 18.89 1.95
C ILE A 184 -1.30 18.40 2.74
N SER A 185 -2.41 19.14 2.68
CA SER A 185 -3.65 18.81 3.39
C SER A 185 -4.55 17.80 2.66
N TRP A 186 -4.14 17.30 1.49
CA TRP A 186 -4.95 16.34 0.73
C TRP A 186 -4.96 14.94 1.37
N PRO A 187 -6.12 14.26 1.43
CA PRO A 187 -6.22 12.91 1.96
C PRO A 187 -5.63 11.88 0.98
N SER A 188 -5.02 10.82 1.51
CA SER A 188 -4.51 9.68 0.72
C SER A 188 -3.72 10.08 -0.56
N PRO A 189 -2.70 10.96 -0.45
CA PRO A 189 -2.01 11.47 -1.63
C PRO A 189 -1.20 10.37 -2.33
N ALA A 190 -1.43 10.19 -3.63
CA ALA A 190 -0.57 9.43 -4.50
C ALA A 190 0.57 10.34 -5.00
N ILE A 191 1.80 10.03 -4.61
CA ILE A 191 2.98 10.83 -4.95
C ILE A 191 3.68 10.19 -6.15
N THR A 192 3.96 11.01 -7.17
CA THR A 192 4.77 10.66 -8.32
C THR A 192 5.96 11.61 -8.37
N ILE A 193 7.17 11.07 -8.30
CA ILE A 193 8.39 11.85 -8.46
C ILE A 193 8.62 12.01 -9.96
N THR A 194 8.89 13.23 -10.40
CA THR A 194 9.33 13.55 -11.76
C THR A 194 10.72 14.18 -11.67
N GLY A 195 11.58 13.83 -12.63
CA GLY A 195 12.99 14.20 -12.65
C GLY A 195 13.28 15.70 -12.52
N SER A 196 14.55 16.02 -12.26
CA SER A 196 15.09 17.36 -11.96
C SER A 196 14.91 18.33 -13.14
N ARG A 197 13.74 18.96 -13.26
CA ARG A 197 13.58 20.19 -14.05
C ARG A 197 13.88 21.38 -13.15
N GLU A 198 14.61 22.37 -13.68
CA GLU A 198 14.77 23.66 -12.98
C GLU A 198 13.39 24.23 -12.64
N PRO A 199 13.21 24.79 -11.43
CA PRO A 199 11.93 25.34 -11.01
C PRO A 199 11.54 26.47 -11.95
N GLU A 200 10.46 26.24 -12.71
CA GLU A 200 9.94 27.22 -13.68
C GLU A 200 9.56 28.53 -12.97
N HIS A 201 9.16 28.44 -11.69
CA HIS A 201 8.85 29.56 -10.80
C HIS A 201 9.23 29.24 -9.35
N ARG A 202 9.88 30.20 -8.67
CA ARG A 202 10.20 30.13 -7.23
C ARG A 202 9.27 31.02 -6.41
N ASP A 203 8.09 30.51 -6.09
CA ASP A 203 7.02 31.28 -5.45
C ASP A 203 6.55 30.72 -4.10
N VAL A 204 7.21 29.67 -3.60
CA VAL A 204 7.14 29.29 -2.20
C VAL A 204 8.20 30.08 -1.44
N THR A 205 7.76 30.85 -0.45
CA THR A 205 8.61 31.74 0.35
C THR A 205 8.75 31.28 1.79
N SER A 206 7.80 30.50 2.28
CA SER A 206 7.81 30.02 3.66
C SER A 206 8.63 28.74 3.80
N PRO A 207 9.34 28.54 4.94
CA PRO A 207 10.04 27.28 5.21
C PRO A 207 9.08 26.08 5.25
N LEU A 208 9.56 24.90 4.82
CA LEU A 208 8.73 23.68 4.80
C LEU A 208 8.07 23.39 6.15
N ALA A 209 8.79 23.57 7.26
CA ALA A 209 8.25 23.35 8.61
C ALA A 209 7.01 24.21 8.89
N PHE A 210 6.99 25.47 8.44
CA PHE A 210 5.83 26.35 8.60
C PHE A 210 4.64 25.84 7.78
N LEU A 211 4.88 25.50 6.51
CA LEU A 211 3.85 24.99 5.60
C LEU A 211 3.23 23.68 6.11
N LEU A 212 4.05 22.78 6.65
CA LEU A 212 3.60 21.52 7.26
C LEU A 212 2.73 21.75 8.50
N MET A 213 3.15 22.66 9.39
CA MET A 213 2.36 22.99 10.59
C MET A 213 1.04 23.66 10.25
N GLU A 214 1.03 24.56 9.26
CA GLU A 214 -0.19 25.25 8.85
C GLU A 214 -1.18 24.31 8.14
N ALA A 215 -0.69 23.37 7.32
CA ALA A 215 -1.50 22.32 6.73
C ALA A 215 -2.10 21.37 7.78
N MET A 216 -1.31 20.96 8.77
CA MET A 216 -1.78 20.17 9.93
C MET A 216 -2.90 20.90 10.68
N ARG A 217 -2.72 22.19 10.98
CA ARG A 217 -3.71 23.04 11.65
C ARG A 217 -5.04 23.05 10.90
N LEU A 218 -5.01 23.29 9.58
CA LEU A 218 -6.20 23.32 8.74
C LEU A 218 -6.89 21.95 8.65
N THR A 219 -6.10 20.87 8.58
CA THR A 219 -6.64 19.51 8.53
C THR A 219 -7.35 19.14 9.83
N ASP A 220 -6.81 19.52 10.98
CA ASP A 220 -7.43 19.31 12.29
C ASP A 220 -8.69 20.17 12.50
N GLU A 221 -8.67 21.42 12.03
CA GLU A 221 -9.85 22.30 12.04
C GLU A 221 -10.98 21.75 11.17
N ALA A 222 -10.67 21.26 9.97
CA ALA A 222 -11.66 20.64 9.08
C ALA A 222 -12.26 19.36 9.68
N LYS A 223 -11.43 18.51 10.31
CA LYS A 223 -11.91 17.32 11.03
C LYS A 223 -12.80 17.67 12.22
N ARG A 224 -12.48 18.72 12.97
CA ARG A 224 -13.31 19.22 14.09
C ARG A 224 -14.62 19.84 13.62
N ALA A 225 -14.62 20.53 12.48
CA ALA A 225 -15.82 21.14 11.89
C ALA A 225 -16.77 20.10 11.25
N ALA A 226 -16.25 18.95 10.82
CA ALA A 226 -17.03 17.87 10.22
C ALA A 226 -17.76 16.96 11.24
N VAL A 227 -17.51 17.12 12.55
CA VAL A 227 -18.31 16.46 13.60
C VAL A 227 -19.65 17.20 13.69
N PRO A 228 -20.80 16.57 13.37
CA PRO A 228 -22.09 17.24 13.49
C PRO A 228 -22.33 17.61 14.95
N LYS A 229 -22.56 18.91 15.18
CA LYS A 229 -22.99 19.47 16.45
C LYS A 229 -24.45 19.05 16.66
N ALA A 230 -24.68 17.81 17.06
CA ALA A 230 -25.97 17.39 17.58
C ALA A 230 -26.17 18.08 18.93
N GLU A 231 -26.83 19.23 18.90
CA GLU A 231 -27.52 19.79 20.05
C GLU A 231 -28.53 18.75 20.52
N ILE A 232 -28.19 18.01 21.58
CA ILE A 232 -29.18 17.27 22.36
C ILE A 232 -29.84 18.32 23.26
N GLU A 233 -30.97 18.86 22.80
CA GLU A 233 -31.95 19.49 23.68
C GLU A 233 -32.41 18.44 24.68
N ILE A 234 -32.00 18.60 25.94
CA ILE A 234 -32.52 17.82 27.04
C ILE A 234 -33.79 18.53 27.51
N GLU A 235 -34.95 18.05 27.06
CA GLU A 235 -36.21 18.28 27.78
C GLU A 235 -36.11 17.55 29.13
N ILE A 236 -35.99 18.33 30.19
CA ILE A 236 -36.03 17.84 31.57
C ILE A 236 -37.51 17.63 31.92
N GLU A 237 -38.00 16.40 31.80
CA GLU A 237 -39.14 15.94 32.58
C GLU A 237 -38.66 15.31 33.90
N ALA A 238 -39.39 15.65 34.95
CA ALA A 238 -38.94 15.67 36.34
C ALA A 238 -38.74 14.28 36.98
N GLU A 239 -37.72 14.25 37.85
CA GLU A 239 -37.60 13.52 39.11
C GLU A 239 -38.25 12.13 39.20
N ALA A 240 -37.41 11.10 39.01
CA ALA A 240 -37.50 9.87 39.79
C ALA A 240 -36.11 9.56 40.38
N GLU A 241 -36.07 9.49 41.71
CA GLU A 241 -34.89 9.29 42.55
C GLU A 241 -34.01 8.13 42.07
N ILE A 242 -32.75 8.41 41.75
CA ILE A 242 -31.72 7.38 41.58
C ILE A 242 -31.17 7.06 42.97
N GLU A 243 -31.64 5.94 43.51
CA GLU A 243 -31.03 5.28 44.67
C GLU A 243 -29.62 4.82 44.28
N ALA A 244 -28.62 5.28 45.03
CA ALA A 244 -27.22 4.97 44.79
C ALA A 244 -26.94 3.48 45.00
N ALA A 245 -26.70 2.75 43.91
CA ALA A 245 -26.10 1.42 43.97
C ALA A 245 -24.61 1.54 44.36
N PRO A 246 -24.10 0.69 45.27
CA PRO A 246 -22.85 0.93 45.97
C PRO A 246 -21.63 0.66 45.10
N SER A 247 -20.56 1.40 45.40
CA SER A 247 -19.18 1.09 44.97
C SER A 247 -18.84 -0.37 45.27
N PRO A 248 -18.30 -1.16 44.34
CA PRO A 248 -17.93 -2.53 44.63
C PRO A 248 -16.73 -2.53 45.60
N ALA A 249 -17.04 -2.96 46.82
CA ALA A 249 -16.08 -3.19 47.88
C ALA A 249 -15.09 -4.30 47.48
N THR A 250 -13.86 -4.11 47.91
CA THR A 250 -12.80 -5.11 47.94
C THR A 250 -13.23 -6.27 48.85
N ASP A 251 -13.58 -7.43 48.29
CA ASP A 251 -13.76 -8.68 49.04
C ASP A 251 -12.53 -9.60 48.87
N PRO A 252 -11.78 -9.91 49.95
CA PRO A 252 -10.64 -10.80 49.92
C PRO A 252 -11.08 -12.24 50.18
N ARG A 253 -11.53 -12.94 49.13
CA ARG A 253 -11.49 -14.42 48.93
C ARG A 253 -12.49 -14.82 47.84
N VAL A 254 -12.05 -14.77 46.60
CA VAL A 254 -12.54 -15.69 45.57
C VAL A 254 -11.44 -16.73 45.41
N PRO A 255 -11.74 -18.04 45.40
CA PRO A 255 -10.74 -19.06 45.12
C PRO A 255 -10.12 -18.77 43.76
N ASP A 256 -8.80 -18.91 43.64
CA ASP A 256 -8.10 -19.02 42.36
C ASP A 256 -8.68 -20.24 41.60
N GLU A 257 -9.81 -20.08 40.92
CA GLU A 257 -10.15 -20.90 39.78
C GLU A 257 -9.41 -20.29 38.59
N GLU A 258 -8.14 -20.69 38.45
CA GLU A 258 -7.44 -20.61 37.18
C GLU A 258 -8.39 -21.19 36.12
N PRO A 259 -8.83 -20.39 35.13
CA PRO A 259 -9.64 -20.96 34.07
C PRO A 259 -8.78 -22.03 33.39
N ASP A 260 -9.34 -23.23 33.26
CA ASP A 260 -8.77 -24.38 32.57
C ASP A 260 -8.56 -23.99 31.10
N VAL A 261 -7.42 -23.36 30.85
CA VAL A 261 -7.08 -22.69 29.61
C VAL A 261 -5.81 -23.37 29.10
N PRO A 262 -5.84 -23.95 27.90
CA PRO A 262 -4.64 -24.55 27.37
C PRO A 262 -3.54 -23.50 27.27
N ALA A 263 -2.35 -23.86 27.78
CA ALA A 263 -1.17 -23.00 27.71
C ALA A 263 -0.80 -22.75 26.24
N VAL A 264 -1.23 -21.63 25.69
CA VAL A 264 -0.95 -21.25 24.31
C VAL A 264 0.51 -20.81 24.22
N ARG A 265 1.32 -21.55 23.46
CA ARG A 265 2.75 -21.22 23.29
C ARG A 265 2.88 -19.97 22.42
N MET A 266 3.56 -18.96 22.94
CA MET A 266 3.81 -17.72 22.22
C MET A 266 4.86 -17.96 21.12
N PRO A 267 4.59 -17.58 19.87
CA PRO A 267 5.60 -17.59 18.83
C PRO A 267 6.72 -16.59 19.13
N VAL A 268 7.93 -16.84 18.61
CA VAL A 268 9.16 -16.15 19.07
C VAL A 268 9.14 -14.66 18.72
N ASP A 269 8.57 -14.30 17.58
CA ASP A 269 8.59 -12.94 17.03
C ASP A 269 7.22 -12.23 17.12
N ALA A 270 6.22 -12.87 17.72
CA ALA A 270 4.91 -12.28 17.97
C ALA A 270 4.92 -11.33 19.17
N ASP A 271 4.09 -10.30 19.15
CA ASP A 271 3.93 -9.37 20.27
C ASP A 271 2.85 -9.85 21.25
N ALA A 272 1.76 -10.40 20.71
CA ALA A 272 0.71 -11.00 21.51
C ALA A 272 -0.08 -12.03 20.73
N LEU A 273 -0.69 -12.97 21.45
CA LEU A 273 -1.56 -13.99 20.93
C LEU A 273 -2.77 -14.11 21.85
N ALA A 274 -3.96 -14.20 21.29
CA ALA A 274 -5.18 -14.36 22.05
C ALA A 274 -6.14 -15.35 21.40
N VAL A 275 -6.87 -16.11 22.21
CA VAL A 275 -8.06 -16.83 21.77
C VAL A 275 -9.27 -16.02 22.23
N VAL A 276 -10.13 -15.67 21.28
CA VAL A 276 -11.24 -14.75 21.49
C VAL A 276 -12.54 -15.43 21.08
N GLU A 277 -13.57 -15.27 21.90
CA GLU A 277 -14.92 -15.74 21.60
C GLU A 277 -15.55 -14.87 20.50
N THR A 278 -16.02 -15.49 19.42
CA THR A 278 -16.47 -14.82 18.20
C THR A 278 -17.71 -13.94 18.42
N GLU A 279 -18.62 -14.35 19.29
CA GLU A 279 -19.87 -13.62 19.57
C GLU A 279 -19.64 -12.40 20.49
N SER A 280 -18.97 -12.61 21.62
CA SER A 280 -18.81 -11.59 22.65
C SER A 280 -17.59 -10.69 22.43
N GLY A 281 -16.60 -11.13 21.66
CA GLY A 281 -15.28 -10.50 21.60
C GLY A 281 -14.47 -10.64 22.90
N ARG A 282 -14.90 -11.53 23.80
CA ARG A 282 -14.24 -11.77 25.08
C ARG A 282 -12.98 -12.60 24.89
N VAL A 283 -11.86 -12.11 25.42
CA VAL A 283 -10.59 -12.85 25.44
C VAL A 283 -10.72 -14.03 26.41
N ARG A 284 -10.59 -15.25 25.89
CA ARG A 284 -10.58 -16.50 26.67
C ARG A 284 -9.19 -16.81 27.21
N SER A 285 -8.18 -16.57 26.39
CA SER A 285 -6.78 -16.77 26.73
C SER A 285 -5.91 -15.75 26.01
N ALA A 286 -4.78 -15.40 26.61
CA ALA A 286 -3.80 -14.53 25.97
C ALA A 286 -2.38 -14.85 26.43
N ALA A 287 -1.42 -14.62 25.55
CA ALA A 287 0.00 -14.64 25.80
C ALA A 287 0.65 -13.40 25.18
N GLY A 288 1.76 -12.92 25.75
CA GLY A 288 2.48 -11.74 25.26
C GLY A 288 2.00 -10.41 25.82
N ARG A 289 2.37 -9.31 25.16
CA ARG A 289 2.07 -7.93 25.58
C ARG A 289 1.49 -7.13 24.40
N CYS A 290 0.22 -6.77 24.53
CA CYS A 290 -0.44 -5.80 23.66
C CYS A 290 -1.20 -4.80 24.53
N GLU A 291 -0.94 -3.51 24.36
CA GLU A 291 -1.77 -2.46 24.93
C GLU A 291 -3.17 -2.57 24.30
N ASP A 292 -4.21 -2.46 25.13
CA ASP A 292 -5.63 -2.53 24.72
C ASP A 292 -6.08 -3.82 24.00
N LEU A 293 -5.46 -4.96 24.32
CA LEU A 293 -5.86 -6.29 23.79
C LEU A 293 -7.38 -6.56 23.86
N PRO A 294 -8.13 -6.22 24.95
CA PRO A 294 -9.57 -6.43 24.99
C PRO A 294 -10.34 -5.59 23.95
N ALA A 295 -9.91 -4.35 23.69
CA ALA A 295 -10.54 -3.50 22.69
C ALA A 295 -10.26 -4.03 21.27
N LEU A 296 -9.02 -4.46 21.01
CA LEU A 296 -8.66 -5.07 19.73
C LEU A 296 -9.43 -6.37 19.47
N ALA A 297 -9.60 -7.20 20.50
CA ALA A 297 -10.39 -8.43 20.44
C ALA A 297 -11.87 -8.16 20.09
N GLN A 298 -12.46 -7.10 20.65
CA GLN A 298 -13.82 -6.68 20.30
C GLN A 298 -13.94 -6.22 18.85
N VAL A 299 -12.98 -5.44 18.35
CA VAL A 299 -12.94 -4.98 16.96
C VAL A 299 -12.77 -6.17 16.01
N ALA A 300 -11.82 -7.07 16.30
CA ALA A 300 -11.58 -8.28 15.52
C ALA A 300 -12.83 -9.17 15.43
N ALA A 301 -13.53 -9.38 16.55
CA ALA A 301 -14.77 -10.14 16.59
C ALA A 301 -15.89 -9.49 15.75
N SER A 302 -16.00 -8.15 15.81
CA SER A 302 -16.96 -7.40 15.00
C SER A 302 -16.71 -7.55 13.50
N VAL A 303 -15.44 -7.43 13.06
CA VAL A 303 -15.06 -7.60 11.65
C VAL A 303 -15.30 -9.02 11.17
N LEU A 304 -14.90 -10.02 11.96
CA LEU A 304 -15.10 -11.43 11.61
C LEU A 304 -16.59 -11.77 11.44
N ARG A 305 -17.45 -11.30 12.36
CA ARG A 305 -18.90 -11.49 12.24
C ARG A 305 -19.49 -10.80 11.01
N ALA A 306 -19.03 -9.58 10.69
CA ALA A 306 -19.49 -8.86 9.51
C ALA A 306 -19.15 -9.63 8.22
N GLU A 307 -17.94 -10.13 8.09
CA GLU A 307 -17.53 -10.95 6.93
C GLU A 307 -18.32 -12.27 6.85
N MET A 308 -18.48 -12.97 7.96
CA MET A 308 -19.29 -14.20 8.02
C MET A 308 -20.75 -13.94 7.60
N ALA A 309 -21.33 -12.81 8.00
CA ALA A 309 -22.68 -12.42 7.61
C ALA A 309 -22.79 -12.13 6.10
N VAL A 310 -21.77 -11.48 5.51
CA VAL A 310 -21.71 -11.21 4.06
C VAL A 310 -21.64 -12.53 3.28
N ILE A 311 -20.74 -13.43 3.65
CA ILE A 311 -20.59 -14.75 3.01
C ILE A 311 -21.90 -15.54 3.06
N ALA A 312 -22.54 -15.58 4.24
CA ALA A 312 -23.84 -16.24 4.43
C ALA A 312 -24.93 -15.62 3.54
N SER A 313 -24.95 -14.28 3.42
CA SER A 313 -25.93 -13.56 2.57
C SER A 313 -25.75 -13.81 1.07
N LEU A 314 -24.51 -14.07 0.64
CA LEU A 314 -24.17 -14.39 -0.75
C LEU A 314 -24.39 -15.86 -1.11
N GLY A 315 -24.81 -16.70 -0.15
CA GLY A 315 -25.02 -18.13 -0.36
C GLY A 315 -23.74 -18.90 -0.71
N LEU A 316 -22.58 -18.34 -0.37
CA LEU A 316 -21.29 -18.99 -0.54
C LEU A 316 -21.12 -20.04 0.56
N HIS A 317 -20.75 -21.26 0.20
CA HIS A 317 -20.47 -22.34 1.16
C HIS A 317 -19.02 -22.32 1.66
N ASP A 318 -18.26 -21.26 1.34
CA ASP A 318 -16.88 -21.11 1.75
C ASP A 318 -16.80 -20.55 3.19
N GLU A 319 -15.95 -21.14 4.02
CA GLU A 319 -15.68 -20.64 5.37
C GLU A 319 -14.58 -19.57 5.35
N VAL A 320 -14.66 -18.60 6.26
CA VAL A 320 -13.57 -17.63 6.48
C VAL A 320 -12.36 -18.41 6.99
N ARG A 321 -11.34 -18.57 6.14
CA ARG A 321 -10.12 -19.28 6.53
C ARG A 321 -9.18 -18.43 7.35
N GLU A 322 -9.08 -17.15 7.01
CA GLU A 322 -8.17 -16.21 7.65
C GLU A 322 -8.55 -14.78 7.28
N LEU A 323 -8.37 -13.86 8.22
CA LEU A 323 -8.49 -12.43 8.00
C LEU A 323 -7.23 -11.75 8.52
N VAL A 324 -6.71 -10.77 7.78
CA VAL A 324 -5.51 -10.02 8.19
C VAL A 324 -5.88 -8.55 8.32
N LEU A 325 -5.70 -8.00 9.52
CA LEU A 325 -5.82 -6.58 9.79
C LEU A 325 -4.42 -5.97 9.84
N THR A 326 -4.14 -5.06 8.91
CA THR A 326 -2.82 -4.41 8.83
C THR A 326 -2.93 -2.96 9.28
N THR A 327 -2.09 -2.57 10.24
CA THR A 327 -1.79 -1.17 10.52
C THR A 327 -0.29 -0.92 10.28
N PRO A 328 0.16 0.34 10.19
CA PRO A 328 1.59 0.65 10.06
C PRO A 328 2.45 0.18 11.25
N ARG A 329 1.84 -0.15 12.40
CA ARG A 329 2.57 -0.49 13.64
C ARG A 329 2.36 -1.92 14.11
N CYS A 330 1.27 -2.55 13.70
CA CYS A 330 0.95 -3.93 14.07
C CYS A 330 0.12 -4.59 12.99
N TRP A 331 0.45 -5.84 12.70
CA TRP A 331 -0.35 -6.71 11.87
C TRP A 331 -1.03 -7.73 12.77
N THR A 332 -2.30 -8.02 12.50
CA THR A 332 -3.10 -8.96 13.26
C THR A 332 -3.65 -10.01 12.31
N VAL A 333 -3.26 -11.27 12.52
CA VAL A 333 -3.81 -12.43 11.82
C VAL A 333 -4.92 -13.01 12.67
N ILE A 334 -6.12 -13.08 12.11
CA ILE A 334 -7.32 -13.62 12.72
C ILE A 334 -7.66 -14.92 12.00
N ARG A 335 -7.77 -16.00 12.75
CA ARG A 335 -8.13 -17.29 12.20
C ARG A 335 -9.25 -17.95 13.01
N PRO A 336 -10.41 -18.23 12.41
CA PRO A 336 -11.45 -18.99 13.09
C PRO A 336 -10.93 -20.36 13.53
N VAL A 337 -11.32 -20.76 14.74
CA VAL A 337 -11.00 -22.07 15.30
C VAL A 337 -12.33 -22.80 15.54
N PRO A 338 -12.49 -24.03 15.04
CA PRO A 338 -13.71 -24.79 15.27
C PRO A 338 -13.81 -25.15 16.76
N SER A 339 -14.70 -24.47 17.49
CA SER A 339 -14.97 -24.68 18.91
C SER A 339 -16.42 -24.37 19.26
N ASP A 340 -16.90 -24.85 20.41
CA ASP A 340 -18.21 -24.48 20.98
C ASP A 340 -18.01 -23.89 22.40
N PRO A 341 -18.28 -22.58 22.63
CA PRO A 341 -18.74 -21.58 21.67
C PRO A 341 -17.68 -21.24 20.59
N PRO A 342 -18.08 -20.68 19.43
CA PRO A 342 -17.17 -20.37 18.34
C PRO A 342 -16.12 -19.35 18.76
N CYS A 343 -14.85 -19.65 18.47
CA CYS A 343 -13.71 -18.81 18.81
C CYS A 343 -12.84 -18.54 17.58
N PHE A 344 -11.92 -17.60 17.71
CA PHE A 344 -10.84 -17.38 16.76
C PHE A 344 -9.52 -17.14 17.49
N ALA A 345 -8.42 -17.54 16.86
CA ALA A 345 -7.08 -17.18 17.27
C ALA A 345 -6.70 -15.84 16.64
N MET A 346 -6.07 -14.98 17.43
CA MET A 346 -5.64 -13.64 17.05
C MET A 346 -4.16 -13.49 17.37
N LEU A 347 -3.32 -13.43 16.35
CA LEU A 347 -1.87 -13.27 16.47
C LEU A 347 -1.47 -11.87 16.04
N ILE A 348 -0.77 -11.15 16.91
CA ILE A 348 -0.40 -9.76 16.73
C ILE A 348 1.12 -9.69 16.69
N PHE A 349 1.67 -9.05 15.66
CA PHE A 349 3.11 -8.91 15.49
C PHE A 349 3.47 -7.60 14.77
N ASP A 350 4.71 -7.18 14.98
CA ASP A 350 5.31 -6.02 14.33
C ASP A 350 5.88 -6.42 12.95
N PRO A 351 5.42 -5.80 11.86
CA PRO A 351 5.87 -6.14 10.51
C PRO A 351 7.35 -5.81 10.25
N HIS A 352 8.01 -5.05 11.13
CA HIS A 352 9.46 -4.81 11.08
C HIS A 352 10.28 -5.93 11.73
N ARG A 353 9.67 -6.75 12.58
CA ARG A 353 10.33 -7.85 13.30
C ARG A 353 9.99 -9.23 12.71
N ALA A 354 8.77 -9.39 12.20
CA ALA A 354 8.31 -10.66 11.63
C ALA A 354 7.67 -10.47 10.24
N THR A 355 7.67 -11.55 9.46
CA THR A 355 7.00 -11.56 8.14
C THR A 355 5.69 -12.34 8.23
N LEU A 356 4.67 -11.90 7.47
CA LEU A 356 3.37 -12.58 7.43
C LEU A 356 3.46 -14.07 7.06
N VAL A 357 4.45 -14.46 6.25
CA VAL A 357 4.66 -15.86 5.86
C VAL A 357 5.08 -16.72 7.06
N MET A 358 5.95 -16.20 7.93
CA MET A 358 6.40 -16.89 9.13
C MET A 358 5.28 -16.98 10.17
N GLU A 359 4.59 -15.87 10.41
CA GLU A 359 3.51 -15.80 11.40
C GLU A 359 2.29 -16.62 10.98
N ARG A 360 2.01 -16.75 9.68
CA ARG A 360 0.99 -17.68 9.17
C ARG A 360 1.31 -19.13 9.47
N ARG A 361 2.58 -19.51 9.35
CA ARG A 361 3.04 -20.87 9.66
C ARG A 361 2.92 -21.15 11.15
N GLU A 362 3.29 -20.20 11.99
CA GLU A 362 3.14 -20.32 13.44
C GLU A 362 1.66 -20.36 13.86
N MET A 363 0.80 -19.59 13.19
CA MET A 363 -0.65 -19.67 13.34
C MET A 363 -1.23 -21.02 12.87
N ASP A 364 -0.72 -21.63 11.80
CA ASP A 364 -1.12 -22.97 11.36
C ASP A 364 -0.84 -24.03 12.43
N ASP A 365 0.35 -23.99 13.02
CA ASP A 365 0.75 -24.92 14.07
C ASP A 365 -0.07 -24.69 15.35
N LEU A 366 -0.35 -23.43 15.68
CA LEU A 366 -1.17 -23.06 16.83
C LEU A 366 -2.62 -23.52 16.73
N VAL A 367 -3.25 -23.28 15.58
CA VAL A 367 -4.66 -23.68 15.37
C VAL A 367 -4.78 -25.19 15.39
N ARG A 368 -3.82 -25.94 14.84
CA ARG A 368 -3.79 -27.40 14.99
C ARG A 368 -3.69 -27.85 16.45
N GLU A 369 -2.87 -27.19 17.26
CA GLU A 369 -2.78 -27.49 18.70
C GLU A 369 -4.12 -27.23 19.42
N LEU A 370 -4.76 -26.08 19.14
CA LEU A 370 -6.07 -25.73 19.72
C LEU A 370 -7.19 -26.68 19.28
N GLU A 371 -7.19 -27.12 18.01
CA GLU A 371 -8.11 -28.14 17.50
C GLU A 371 -7.93 -29.49 18.20
N THR A 372 -6.69 -29.89 18.49
CA THR A 372 -6.42 -31.15 19.21
C THR A 372 -6.82 -31.11 20.69
N GLN A 373 -6.82 -29.93 21.31
CA GLN A 373 -7.20 -29.74 22.71
C GLN A 373 -8.71 -29.57 22.90
N GLY A 374 -9.43 -29.05 21.90
CA GLY A 374 -10.90 -28.92 21.93
C GLY A 374 -11.68 -30.19 21.59
N SER A 375 -11.01 -31.28 21.21
CA SER A 375 -11.63 -32.57 20.84
C SER A 375 -11.52 -33.65 21.93
N ALA A 376 -10.93 -33.32 23.08
CA ALA A 376 -10.86 -34.16 24.29
C ALA A 376 -11.88 -33.66 25.33
#